data_AF-A0AA90K9P5-F1
#
_entry.id   AF-A0AA90K9P5-F1
#
_cell.length_a   1.000
_cell.length_b   1.000
_cell.length_c   1.000
_cell.angle_alpha   90.00
_cell.angle_beta   90.00
_cell.angle_gamma   90.00
#
_symmetry.space_group_name_H-M   'P 1'
#
loop_
_entity.id
_entity.type
_entity.pdbx_description
1 polymer ?
#
loop_
_entity_poly.entity_id
_entity_poly.type
_entity_poly.pdbx_seq_one_letter_code
_entity_poly.pdbx_strand_id
1 'polypeptide(L)' 'MGGLDTQRSRESPGFTGRVIAALYASDELMALSGRALIGAELGAHLGVTELDGTAPRSLRYTLGGPPELDPSLR' A
#
# COMPACT_ATOMS: atom_id res chain seq x y z
N MET A 1 7.27 -0.22 34.13
CA MET A 1 6.03 -0.73 33.51
C MET A 1 5.70 0.18 32.35
N GLY A 2 6.11 -0.15 31.14
CA GLY A 2 5.93 0.70 29.96
C GLY A 2 5.84 -0.17 28.73
N GLY A 3 4.68 -0.78 28.52
CA GLY A 3 4.35 -1.47 27.28
C GLY A 3 3.50 -0.52 26.45
N LEU A 4 4.07 0.08 25.40
CA LEU A 4 3.35 0.90 24.42
C LEU A 4 3.95 0.67 23.03
N ASP A 5 4.01 -0.61 22.63
CA ASP A 5 4.73 -1.03 21.41
C ASP A 5 3.83 -1.84 20.48
N THR A 6 2.50 -1.82 20.67
CA THR A 6 1.59 -2.68 19.88
C THR A 6 0.32 -1.95 19.48
N GLN A 7 0.44 -1.06 18.49
CA GLN A 7 -0.63 -0.92 17.52
C GLN A 7 0.03 -0.70 16.16
N ARG A 8 0.52 -1.79 15.55
CA ARG A 8 0.79 -1.80 14.12
C ARG A 8 -0.56 -1.63 13.43
N SER A 9 -0.98 -0.39 13.21
CA SER A 9 -2.24 -0.11 12.51
C SER A 9 -2.10 -0.67 11.11
N ARG A 10 -2.80 -1.78 10.85
CA ARG A 10 -2.97 -2.30 9.49
C ARG A 10 -3.87 -1.31 8.75
N GLU A 11 -3.65 -1.13 7.46
CA GLU A 11 -4.54 -0.29 6.66
C GLU A 11 -5.99 -0.75 6.81
N SER A 12 -6.91 0.21 6.86
CA SER A 12 -8.34 -0.09 6.84
C SER A 12 -8.76 -0.55 5.44
N PRO A 13 -9.79 -1.39 5.29
CA PRO A 13 -10.34 -1.72 3.97
C PRO A 13 -10.77 -0.47 3.18
N GLY A 14 -11.21 0.58 3.88
CA GLY A 14 -11.58 1.85 3.27
C GLY A 14 -10.39 2.59 2.67
N PHE A 15 -9.23 2.57 3.33
CA PHE A 15 -7.98 3.08 2.74
C PHE A 15 -7.61 2.30 1.49
N THR A 16 -7.62 0.97 1.53
CA THR A 16 -7.31 0.13 0.36
C THR A 16 -8.21 0.49 -0.83
N GLY A 17 -9.52 0.65 -0.61
CA GLY A 17 -10.45 1.06 -1.65
C GLY A 17 -10.14 2.44 -2.24
N ARG A 18 -9.76 3.42 -1.41
CA ARG A 18 -9.36 4.75 -1.87
C ARG A 18 -8.06 4.74 -2.66
N VAL A 19 -7.08 3.92 -2.27
CA VAL A 19 -5.83 3.75 -3.03
C VAL A 19 -6.11 3.17 -4.41
N ILE A 20 -6.99 2.18 -4.53
CA ILE A 20 -7.41 1.62 -5.83
C ILE A 20 -8.11 2.68 -6.68
N ALA A 21 -9.02 3.46 -6.10
CA ALA A 21 -9.71 4.54 -6.81
C ALA A 21 -8.74 5.63 -7.29
N ALA A 22 -7.75 6.00 -6.46
CA ALA A 22 -6.71 6.97 -6.83
C ALA A 22 -5.81 6.44 -7.95
N LEU A 23 -5.42 5.16 -7.91
CA LEU A 23 -4.65 4.53 -8.98
C LEU A 23 -5.43 4.52 -10.30
N TYR A 24 -6.72 4.19 -10.25
CA TYR A 24 -7.59 4.19 -11.43
C TYR A 24 -7.71 5.58 -12.06
N ALA A 25 -7.68 6.65 -11.26
CA ALA A 25 -7.73 8.04 -11.73
C ALA A 25 -6.36 8.63 -12.09
N SER A 26 -5.26 7.92 -11.82
CA SER A 26 -3.89 8.41 -12.04
C SER A 26 -3.44 8.23 -13.48
N ASP A 27 -2.71 9.22 -14.01
CA ASP A 27 -2.02 9.12 -15.30
C ASP A 27 -0.95 8.01 -15.33
N GLU A 28 -0.55 7.50 -14.16
CA GLU A 28 0.42 6.41 -14.01
C GLU A 28 -0.20 5.00 -14.10
N LEU A 29 -1.52 4.87 -14.26
CA LEU A 29 -2.23 3.59 -14.25
C LEU A 29 -1.59 2.55 -15.18
N MET A 30 -1.29 2.94 -16.41
CA MET A 30 -0.68 2.04 -17.38
C MET A 30 0.78 1.69 -17.05
N ALA A 31 1.53 2.61 -16.44
CA ALA A 31 2.92 2.36 -16.04
C ALA A 31 3.03 1.36 -14.89
N LEU A 32 2.00 1.33 -14.03
CA LEU A 32 1.90 0.47 -12.85
C LEU A 32 1.13 -0.83 -13.08
N SER A 33 0.46 -0.98 -14.23
CA SER A 33 -0.26 -2.19 -14.61
C SER A 33 0.65 -3.41 -14.67
N GLY A 34 0.13 -4.58 -14.26
CA GLY A 34 0.86 -5.85 -14.24
C GLY A 34 1.86 -6.00 -13.07
N ARG A 35 1.91 -5.04 -12.14
CA ARG A 35 2.80 -5.08 -10.97
C ARG A 35 2.02 -5.43 -9.71
N ALA A 36 2.67 -6.14 -8.80
CA ALA A 36 2.22 -6.22 -7.42
C ALA A 36 2.68 -4.97 -6.66
N LEU A 37 1.73 -4.24 -6.09
CA LEU A 37 1.95 -2.95 -5.41
C LEU A 37 1.60 -3.08 -3.93
N ILE A 38 2.35 -2.38 -3.07
CA ILE A 38 2.04 -2.31 -1.63
C ILE A 38 1.12 -1.11 -1.40
N GLY A 39 -0.08 -1.35 -0.86
CA GLY A 39 -1.11 -0.33 -0.65
C GLY A 39 -0.60 0.91 0.09
N ALA A 40 0.10 0.73 1.20
CA ALA A 40 0.70 1.82 1.96
C ALA A 40 1.73 2.66 1.16
N GLU A 41 2.54 2.04 0.30
CA GLU A 41 3.53 2.75 -0.53
C GLU A 41 2.84 3.51 -1.66
N LEU A 42 1.85 2.89 -2.29
CA LEU A 42 1.08 3.51 -3.35
C LEU A 42 0.21 4.65 -2.83
N GLY A 43 -0.39 4.50 -1.64
CA GLY A 43 -1.14 5.57 -0.98
C GLY A 43 -0.24 6.77 -0.66
N ALA A 44 0.97 6.54 -0.15
CA ALA A 44 1.93 7.63 0.06
C ALA A 44 2.34 8.32 -1.26
N HIS A 45 2.54 7.56 -2.33
CA HIS A 45 2.88 8.08 -3.66
C HIS A 45 1.74 8.92 -4.26
N LEU A 46 0.49 8.47 -4.13
CA LEU A 46 -0.70 9.13 -4.69
C LEU A 46 -1.35 10.15 -3.74
N GLY A 47 -0.76 10.39 -2.55
CA GLY A 47 -1.30 11.35 -1.57
C GLY A 47 -2.61 10.90 -0.90
N VAL A 48 -2.85 9.60 -0.79
CA VAL A 48 -4.04 9.03 -0.14
C VAL A 48 -3.75 8.77 1.34
N THR A 49 -4.68 9.17 2.21
CA THR A 49 -4.63 8.93 3.66
C THR A 49 -5.83 8.11 4.16
N GLU A 50 -5.73 7.67 5.41
CA GLU A 50 -6.88 7.25 6.21
C GLU A 50 -7.87 8.40 6.39
N LEU A 51 -9.10 8.06 6.83
CA LEU A 51 -10.15 9.05 7.06
C LEU A 51 -9.82 10.00 8.23
N ASP A 52 -8.99 9.55 9.16
CA ASP A 52 -8.47 10.35 10.26
C ASP A 52 -7.24 11.18 9.85
N GLY A 53 -6.84 11.14 8.59
CA GLY A 53 -5.68 11.86 8.04
C GLY A 53 -4.34 11.14 8.23
N THR A 54 -4.31 9.96 8.86
CA THR A 54 -3.05 9.21 9.04
C THR A 54 -2.62 8.50 7.75
N ALA A 55 -1.32 8.26 7.59
CA ALA A 55 -0.77 7.48 6.48
C ALA A 55 -0.29 6.11 6.98
N PRO A 56 -0.83 4.99 6.48
CA PRO A 56 -0.33 3.66 6.80
C PRO A 56 1.15 3.53 6.42
N ARG A 57 1.94 2.84 7.27
CA ARG A 57 3.36 2.58 7.02
C ARG A 57 3.53 1.31 6.20
N SER A 58 4.46 1.32 5.23
CA SER A 58 4.88 0.09 4.55
C SER A 58 5.46 -0.91 5.56
N LEU A 59 5.00 -2.16 5.46
CA LEU A 59 5.52 -3.28 6.24
C LEU A 59 6.54 -4.11 5.45
N ARG A 60 7.00 -3.63 4.29
CA ARG A 60 7.96 -4.33 3.42
C ARG A 60 9.18 -4.87 4.17
N TYR A 61 9.75 -4.07 5.07
CA TYR A 61 10.97 -4.46 5.81
C TYR A 61 10.71 -5.46 6.94
N THR A 62 9.45 -5.66 7.34
CA THR A 62 9.07 -6.55 8.44
C THR A 62 8.37 -7.81 7.95
N LEU A 63 7.63 -7.74 6.85
CA LEU A 63 6.84 -8.83 6.27
C LEU A 63 7.31 -9.25 4.86
N GLY A 64 8.30 -8.56 4.29
CA GLY A 64 8.71 -8.73 2.90
C GLY A 64 7.88 -7.89 1.94
N GLY A 65 8.41 -7.75 0.72
CA GLY A 65 7.68 -7.17 -0.41
C GLY A 65 6.99 -8.25 -1.25
N PRO A 66 6.16 -7.84 -2.23
CA PRO A 66 5.61 -8.79 -3.18
C PRO A 66 6.74 -9.51 -3.95
N PRO A 67 6.61 -10.82 -4.20
CA PRO A 67 7.60 -11.57 -4.96
C PRO A 67 7.64 -11.08 -6.42
N GLU A 68 8.78 -11.29 -7.07
CA GLU A 68 8.87 -11.13 -8.52
C GLU A 68 7.99 -12.18 -9.21
N LEU A 69 7.39 -11.82 -10.35
CA LEU A 69 6.66 -12.77 -11.18
C LEU A 69 7.57 -13.92 -11.60
N ASP A 70 7.04 -15.14 -11.54
CA ASP A 70 7.78 -16.33 -11.97
C ASP A 70 8.22 -16.18 -13.44
N PRO A 71 9.48 -16.50 -13.79
CA PRO A 71 9.97 -16.38 -15.16
C PRO A 71 9.16 -17.16 -16.21
N SER A 72 8.46 -18.23 -15.81
CA SER A 72 7.61 -19.04 -16.71
C SER A 72 6.33 -18.33 -17.17
N LEU A 73 5.98 -17.19 -16.57
CA LEU A 73 4.80 -16.39 -16.89
C LEU A 73 5.12 -15.18 -17.79
N ARG A 74 6.32 -15.12 -18.39
CA ARG A 74 6.78 -14.02 -19.26
C ARG A 74 6.63 -14.33 -20.74
#